data_AF-A0A5C8KW32-F1
#
_entry.id   AF-A0A5C8KW32-F1
#
_cell.length_a   1.000
_cell.length_b   1.000
_cell.length_c   1.000
_cell.angle_alpha   90.00
_cell.angle_beta   90.00
_cell.angle_gamma   90.00
#
_symmetry.space_group_name_H-M   'P 1'
#
loop_
_entity.id
_entity.type
_entity.pdbx_description
1 polymer ?
#
loop_
_entity_poly.entity_id
_entity_poly.type
_entity_poly.pdbx_seq_one_letter_code
_entity_poly.pdbx_strand_id
1 'polypeptide(L)'
;MNSATVAARLTAANVGAVTGNDELYREQMGALNEEFRRSIKLADPSRPVERESARTAARSVDGVRSVVWIDQHNLFAIVEENAHRTYATIDSVCLELEPLGDTLGVVVNLQSGAARTGDELEILSRNCQLAPGQRAMFQPNRQVDAIDPAIRRAHRANQNR
;
A
#
# COMPACT_ATOMS: atom_id res chain seq x y z
N MET A 1 -10.58 15.64 -6.83
CA MET A 1 -10.19 16.99 -6.35
C MET A 1 -11.43 17.83 -6.21
N ASN A 2 -11.50 18.64 -5.16
CA ASN A 2 -12.61 19.58 -4.95
C ASN A 2 -12.20 20.97 -5.51
N SER A 3 -12.95 21.48 -6.49
CA SER A 3 -12.63 22.77 -7.14
C SER A 3 -12.60 23.95 -6.17
N ALA A 4 -13.45 23.96 -5.14
CA ALA A 4 -13.46 25.01 -4.13
C ALA A 4 -12.20 24.97 -3.25
N THR A 5 -11.76 23.77 -2.85
CA THR A 5 -10.51 23.59 -2.10
C THR A 5 -9.31 24.03 -2.93
N VAL A 6 -9.26 23.66 -4.21
CA VAL A 6 -8.19 24.07 -5.14
C VAL A 6 -8.14 25.59 -5.29
N ALA A 7 -9.29 26.22 -5.52
CA ALA A 7 -9.38 27.68 -5.63
C ALA A 7 -8.91 28.38 -4.34
N ALA A 8 -9.34 27.90 -3.18
CA ALA A 8 -8.92 28.46 -1.88
C ALA A 8 -7.40 28.37 -1.68
N ARG A 9 -6.80 27.22 -2.00
CA ARG A 9 -5.33 27.03 -1.91
C ARG A 9 -4.57 27.93 -2.89
N LEU A 10 -5.04 28.07 -4.13
CA LEU A 10 -4.44 28.98 -5.11
C LEU A 10 -4.52 30.44 -4.66
N THR A 11 -5.66 30.86 -4.10
CA THR A 11 -5.80 32.20 -3.52
C THR A 11 -4.82 32.41 -2.38
N ALA A 12 -4.71 31.47 -1.45
CA ALA A 12 -3.77 31.55 -0.32
C ALA A 12 -2.29 31.57 -0.78
N ALA A 13 -1.94 30.75 -1.79
CA ALA A 13 -0.61 30.78 -2.40
C ALA A 13 -0.31 32.14 -3.03
N ASN A 14 -1.26 32.71 -3.78
CA ASN A 14 -1.11 34.03 -4.39
C ASN A 14 -0.94 35.14 -3.34
N VAL A 15 -1.67 35.07 -2.22
CA VAL A 15 -1.46 35.98 -1.08
C VAL A 15 -0.01 35.84 -0.58
N GLY A 16 0.46 34.62 -0.33
CA GLY A 16 1.85 34.38 0.08
C GLY A 16 2.87 34.96 -0.89
N ALA A 17 2.66 34.79 -2.20
CA ALA A 17 3.54 35.35 -3.23
C ALA A 17 3.55 36.88 -3.24
N VAL A 18 2.37 37.51 -3.13
CA VAL A 18 2.24 38.99 -3.13
C VAL A 18 2.80 39.61 -1.85
N THR A 19 2.67 38.94 -0.71
CA THR A 19 3.16 39.43 0.59
C THR A 19 4.62 39.04 0.87
N GLY A 20 5.28 38.30 -0.02
CA GLY A 20 6.63 37.75 0.21
C GLY A 20 6.68 36.68 1.32
N ASN A 21 5.55 36.07 1.66
CA ASN A 21 5.48 34.95 2.59
C ASN A 21 5.72 33.64 1.83
N ASP A 22 7.00 33.35 1.61
CA ASP A 22 7.48 32.17 0.90
C ASP A 22 7.02 30.85 1.54
N GLU A 23 6.90 30.80 2.87
CA GLU A 23 6.48 29.60 3.59
C GLU A 23 5.03 29.25 3.25
N LEU A 24 4.13 30.24 3.33
CA LEU A 24 2.73 30.07 2.95
C LEU A 24 2.59 29.65 1.48
N TYR A 25 3.36 30.26 0.57
CA TYR A 25 3.34 29.87 -0.84
C TYR A 25 3.76 28.42 -1.04
N ARG A 26 4.91 28.01 -0.46
CA ARG A 26 5.43 26.64 -0.59
C ARG A 26 4.49 25.61 0.02
N GLU A 27 3.91 25.89 1.18
CA GLU A 27 2.96 25.01 1.85
C GLU A 27 1.73 24.76 0.98
N GLN A 28 1.09 25.81 0.46
CA GLN A 28 -0.14 25.67 -0.33
C GLN A 28 0.12 25.00 -1.68
N MET A 29 1.23 25.33 -2.35
CA MET A 29 1.62 24.66 -3.59
C MET A 29 2.00 23.19 -3.36
N GLY A 30 2.68 22.88 -2.26
CA GLY A 30 2.99 21.50 -1.85
C GLY A 30 1.71 20.69 -1.61
N ALA A 31 0.75 21.24 -0.88
CA ALA A 31 -0.53 20.60 -0.61
C ALA A 31 -1.35 20.37 -1.90
N LEU A 32 -1.35 21.32 -2.83
CA LEU A 32 -1.98 21.16 -4.15
C LEU A 32 -1.34 20.03 -4.96
N ASN A 33 -0.02 19.97 -4.98
CA ASN A 33 0.71 18.92 -5.69
C ASN A 33 0.40 17.53 -5.09
N GLU A 34 0.36 17.42 -3.76
CA GLU A 34 0.00 16.18 -3.07
C GLU A 34 -1.44 15.75 -3.35
N GLU A 35 -2.40 16.68 -3.31
CA GLU A 35 -3.81 16.39 -3.62
C GLU A 35 -3.97 15.94 -5.08
N PHE A 36 -3.29 16.60 -6.02
CA PHE A 36 -3.28 16.21 -7.41
C PHE A 36 -2.73 14.80 -7.59
N ARG A 37 -1.57 14.51 -7.00
CA ARG A 37 -0.93 13.18 -7.09
C ARG A 37 -1.82 12.08 -6.53
N ARG A 38 -2.42 12.27 -5.35
CA ARG A 38 -3.38 11.31 -4.79
C ARG A 38 -4.60 11.09 -5.69
N SER A 39 -5.10 12.14 -6.35
CA SER A 39 -6.26 12.03 -7.25
C SER A 39 -6.02 11.12 -8.46
N ILE A 40 -4.78 11.07 -8.94
CA ILE A 40 -4.35 10.15 -10.00
C ILE A 40 -3.67 8.88 -9.45
N LYS A 41 -3.70 8.67 -8.13
CA LYS A 41 -3.08 7.54 -7.42
C LYS A 41 -1.57 7.44 -7.65
N LEU A 42 -0.88 8.57 -7.80
CA LEU A 42 0.56 8.62 -8.03
C LEU A 42 1.33 8.72 -6.71
N ALA A 43 2.09 7.67 -6.38
CA ALA A 43 2.97 7.63 -5.23
C ALA A 43 4.09 8.69 -5.30
N ASP A 44 4.64 9.06 -4.14
CA ASP A 44 5.69 10.06 -3.99
C ASP A 44 7.07 9.47 -4.25
N PRO A 45 7.71 9.79 -5.39
CA PRO A 45 9.06 9.29 -5.64
C PRO A 45 10.10 9.94 -4.71
N SER A 46 9.80 11.08 -4.07
CA SER A 46 10.70 11.76 -3.13
C SER A 46 10.60 11.21 -1.70
N ARG A 47 9.56 10.43 -1.40
CA ARG A 47 9.36 9.79 -0.09
C ARG A 47 9.17 8.28 -0.22
N PRO A 48 10.11 7.54 -0.83
CA PRO A 48 10.01 6.09 -0.88
C PRO A 48 10.09 5.51 0.54
N VAL A 49 9.27 4.49 0.79
CA VAL A 49 9.38 3.70 2.03
C VAL A 49 10.71 2.94 2.02
N GLU A 50 11.57 3.19 3.01
CA GLU A 50 12.85 2.50 3.16
C GLU A 50 12.61 1.02 3.51
N ARG A 51 13.22 0.12 2.75
CA ARG A 51 12.83 -1.30 2.72
C ARG A 51 13.17 -2.03 4.00
N GLU A 52 14.34 -1.79 4.58
CA GLU A 52 14.81 -2.54 5.73
C GLU A 52 14.14 -2.08 7.03
N SER A 53 13.93 -0.78 7.16
CA SER A 53 13.10 -0.17 8.20
C SER A 53 11.66 -0.66 8.08
N ALA A 54 11.10 -0.69 6.86
CA ALA A 54 9.78 -1.24 6.62
C ALA A 54 9.67 -2.72 6.96
N ARG A 55 10.69 -3.53 6.64
CA ARG A 55 10.75 -4.94 7.02
C ARG A 55 10.71 -5.11 8.53
N THR A 56 11.45 -4.26 9.24
CA THR A 56 11.51 -4.29 10.71
C THR A 56 10.20 -3.83 11.33
N ALA A 57 9.61 -2.73 10.84
CA ALA A 57 8.34 -2.20 11.31
C ALA A 57 7.16 -3.15 11.00
N ALA A 58 7.08 -3.70 9.79
CA ALA A 58 6.05 -4.69 9.48
C ALA A 58 6.18 -5.98 10.32
N ARG A 59 7.39 -6.33 10.77
CA ARG A 59 7.64 -7.53 11.59
C ARG A 59 7.18 -7.37 13.05
N SER A 60 7.00 -6.15 13.54
CA SER A 60 6.47 -5.89 14.89
C SER A 60 4.95 -6.00 14.98
N VAL A 61 4.25 -6.05 13.84
CA VAL A 61 2.80 -6.25 13.79
C VAL A 61 2.45 -7.65 14.32
N ASP A 62 1.42 -7.70 15.17
CA ASP A 62 0.96 -8.93 15.79
C ASP A 62 0.59 -9.99 14.74
N GLY A 63 0.97 -11.24 15.03
CA GLY A 63 0.80 -12.38 14.13
C GLY A 63 1.69 -12.38 12.89
N VAL A 64 2.52 -11.36 12.60
CA VAL A 64 3.48 -11.41 11.48
C VAL A 64 4.72 -12.19 11.88
N ARG A 65 5.01 -13.30 11.18
CA ARG A 65 6.15 -14.20 11.45
C ARG A 65 7.42 -13.83 10.68
N SER A 66 7.28 -13.38 9.45
CA SER A 66 8.41 -12.99 8.61
C SER A 66 7.96 -11.98 7.56
N VAL A 67 8.91 -11.16 7.11
CA VAL A 67 8.68 -10.09 6.13
C VAL A 67 9.84 -10.06 5.14
N VAL A 68 9.55 -9.88 3.86
CA VAL A 68 10.52 -9.71 2.79
C VAL A 68 9.99 -8.74 1.73
N TRP A 69 10.88 -7.99 1.10
CA TRP A 69 10.55 -7.22 -0.10
C TRP A 69 10.81 -8.04 -1.35
N ILE A 70 9.78 -8.19 -2.18
CA ILE A 70 9.90 -8.91 -3.45
C ILE A 70 10.51 -8.01 -4.53
N ASP A 71 10.07 -6.75 -4.58
CA ASP A 71 10.52 -5.75 -5.52
C ASP A 71 10.39 -4.34 -4.90
N GLN A 72 10.33 -3.29 -5.73
CA GLN A 72 10.23 -1.91 -5.25
C GLN A 72 8.86 -1.52 -4.67
N HIS A 73 7.83 -2.34 -4.88
CA HIS A 73 6.44 -2.04 -4.53
C HIS A 73 5.82 -3.10 -3.61
N ASN A 74 6.31 -4.34 -3.65
CA ASN A 74 5.65 -5.46 -3.02
C ASN A 74 6.39 -5.89 -1.74
N LEU A 75 5.74 -5.64 -0.60
CA LEU A 75 6.10 -6.22 0.68
C LEU A 75 5.31 -7.52 0.86
N PHE A 76 6.00 -8.60 1.16
CA PHE A 76 5.41 -9.91 1.43
C PHE A 76 5.65 -10.28 2.88
N ALA A 77 4.59 -10.69 3.56
CA ALA A 77 4.66 -11.12 4.95
C ALA A 77 3.96 -12.46 5.13
N ILE A 78 4.59 -13.33 5.91
CA ILE A 78 3.99 -14.57 6.37
C ILE A 78 3.44 -14.31 7.76
N VAL A 79 2.17 -14.64 7.97
CA VAL A 79 1.52 -14.59 9.28
C VAL A 79 1.52 -15.96 9.94
N GLU A 80 1.49 -15.99 11.26
CA GLU A 80 1.58 -17.23 12.05
C GLU A 80 0.37 -18.13 11.88
N GLU A 81 -0.83 -17.55 11.77
CA GLU A 81 -2.10 -18.28 11.72
C GLU A 81 -2.98 -17.83 10.55
N ASN A 82 -3.87 -18.72 10.09
CA ASN A 82 -4.83 -18.42 9.04
C ASN A 82 -5.73 -17.21 9.41
N ALA A 83 -6.05 -17.05 10.70
CA ALA A 83 -6.88 -15.96 11.20
C ALA A 83 -6.23 -14.57 11.09
N HIS A 84 -4.90 -14.50 10.99
CA HIS A 84 -4.16 -13.26 10.77
C HIS A 84 -4.03 -12.89 9.28
N ARG A 85 -4.48 -13.75 8.35
CA ARG A 85 -4.51 -13.41 6.92
C ARG A 85 -5.74 -12.57 6.61
N THR A 86 -5.73 -11.31 7.06
CA THR A 86 -6.88 -10.39 6.95
C THR A 86 -6.47 -9.01 6.46
N TYR A 87 -7.44 -8.24 5.96
CA TYR A 87 -7.20 -6.84 5.62
C TYR A 87 -6.86 -5.99 6.85
N ALA A 88 -7.34 -6.36 8.04
CA ALA A 88 -6.99 -5.68 9.28
C ALA A 88 -5.49 -5.80 9.59
N THR A 89 -4.90 -6.99 9.38
CA THR A 89 -3.44 -7.16 9.51
C THR A 89 -2.69 -6.35 8.45
N ILE A 90 -3.22 -6.25 7.22
CA ILE A 90 -2.64 -5.34 6.22
C ILE A 90 -2.74 -3.88 6.68
N ASP A 91 -3.87 -3.46 7.26
CA ASP A 91 -4.04 -2.11 7.80
C ASP A 91 -3.01 -1.81 8.89
N SER A 92 -2.81 -2.74 9.83
CA SER A 92 -1.77 -2.61 10.87
C SER A 92 -0.36 -2.49 10.28
N VAL A 93 -0.01 -3.32 9.28
CA VAL A 93 1.28 -3.18 8.58
C VAL A 93 1.39 -1.82 7.92
N CYS A 94 0.36 -1.36 7.22
CA CYS A 94 0.40 -0.08 6.52
C CYS A 94 0.57 1.10 7.48
N LEU A 95 -0.07 1.08 8.65
CA LEU A 95 0.10 2.09 9.70
C LEU A 95 1.55 2.16 10.20
N GLU A 96 2.21 1.02 10.40
CA GLU A 96 3.63 0.96 10.80
C GLU A 96 4.57 1.52 9.71
N LEU A 97 4.15 1.52 8.44
CA LEU A 97 4.93 2.04 7.32
C LEU A 97 4.74 3.55 7.08
N GLU A 98 3.63 4.15 7.53
CA GLU A 98 3.32 5.58 7.30
C GLU A 98 4.43 6.55 7.74
N PRO A 99 5.10 6.34 8.89
CA PRO A 99 6.21 7.22 9.30
C PRO A 99 7.43 7.13 8.38
N LEU A 100 7.56 6.05 7.61
CA LEU A 100 8.76 5.73 6.83
C LEU A 100 8.72 6.27 5.39
N GLY A 101 7.55 6.70 4.90
CA GLY A 101 7.41 7.20 3.54
C GLY A 101 5.98 7.19 3.02
N ASP A 102 5.81 7.41 1.72
CA ASP A 102 4.52 7.32 1.06
C ASP A 102 4.12 5.87 0.78
N THR A 103 3.21 5.37 1.59
CA THR A 103 2.69 4.00 1.52
C THR A 103 1.81 3.75 0.30
N LEU A 104 1.39 4.79 -0.46
CA LEU A 104 0.70 4.62 -1.74
C LEU A 104 1.54 3.81 -2.74
N GLY A 105 2.87 3.85 -2.62
CA GLY A 105 3.79 3.07 -3.44
C GLY A 105 3.89 1.59 -3.05
N VAL A 106 3.24 1.16 -1.96
CA VAL A 106 3.41 -0.15 -1.34
C VAL A 106 2.15 -1.02 -1.45
N VAL A 107 2.35 -2.27 -1.86
CA VAL A 107 1.36 -3.35 -1.81
C VAL A 107 1.85 -4.37 -0.81
N VAL A 108 1.02 -4.65 0.19
CA VAL A 108 1.26 -5.69 1.18
C VAL A 108 0.60 -6.97 0.69
N ASN A 109 1.32 -8.08 0.79
CA ASN A 109 0.91 -9.41 0.39
C ASN A 109 1.06 -10.34 1.60
N LEU A 110 -0.04 -10.92 2.08
CA LEU A 110 -0.05 -11.81 3.23
C LEU A 110 -0.27 -13.26 2.83
N GLN A 111 0.56 -14.15 3.35
CA GLN A 111 0.34 -15.59 3.30
C GLN A 111 0.28 -16.16 4.71
N SER A 112 -0.58 -17.16 4.93
CA SER A 112 -0.56 -17.89 6.20
C SER A 112 0.55 -18.94 6.22
N GLY A 113 1.37 -18.92 7.27
CA GLY A 113 2.37 -19.95 7.56
C GLY A 113 1.77 -21.22 8.18
N ALA A 114 0.50 -21.19 8.61
CA ALA A 114 -0.24 -22.34 9.14
C ALA A 114 -1.16 -23.00 8.09
N ALA A 115 -1.06 -22.60 6.82
CA ALA A 115 -1.90 -23.12 5.75
C ALA A 115 -1.73 -24.63 5.56
N ARG A 116 -2.86 -25.34 5.59
CA ARG A 116 -2.97 -26.80 5.37
C ARG A 116 -3.67 -27.14 4.06
N THR A 117 -4.34 -26.18 3.46
CA THR A 117 -5.05 -26.34 2.17
C THR A 117 -4.55 -25.32 1.14
N GLY A 118 -4.80 -25.59 -0.15
CA GLY A 118 -4.43 -24.66 -1.22
C GLY A 118 -5.17 -23.31 -1.17
N ASP A 119 -6.32 -23.26 -0.50
CA ASP A 119 -7.08 -22.03 -0.28
C ASP A 119 -6.48 -21.19 0.85
N GLU A 120 -5.93 -21.84 1.87
CA GLU A 120 -5.23 -21.16 2.96
C GLU A 120 -3.86 -20.61 2.53
N LEU A 121 -3.27 -21.20 1.47
CA LEU A 121 -2.03 -20.71 0.84
C LEU A 121 -2.25 -19.48 -0.05
N GLU A 122 -3.51 -19.11 -0.33
CA GLU A 122 -3.84 -17.96 -1.15
C GLU A 122 -3.30 -16.67 -0.53
N ILE A 123 -2.66 -15.85 -1.35
CA ILE A 123 -2.13 -14.58 -0.90
C ILE A 123 -3.24 -13.53 -0.85
N LEU A 124 -3.37 -12.87 0.29
CA LEU A 124 -4.23 -11.70 0.45
C LEU A 124 -3.42 -10.44 0.20
N SER A 125 -3.79 -9.65 -0.82
CA SER A 125 -3.04 -8.46 -1.21
C SER A 125 -3.87 -7.18 -1.21
N ARG A 126 -3.29 -6.06 -0.78
CA ARG A 126 -3.87 -4.71 -0.92
C ARG A 126 -2.78 -3.64 -0.94
N ASN A 127 -3.02 -2.57 -1.69
CA ASN A 127 -2.25 -1.33 -1.56
C ASN A 127 -2.58 -0.64 -0.21
N CYS A 128 -1.63 0.04 0.39
CA CYS A 128 -1.83 0.63 1.72
C CYS A 128 -2.81 1.81 1.78
N GLN A 129 -3.06 2.51 0.68
CA GLN A 129 -3.94 3.68 0.67
C GLN A 129 -5.17 3.53 -0.24
N LEU A 130 -5.29 2.39 -0.93
CA LEU A 130 -6.35 2.17 -1.92
C LEU A 130 -7.23 0.97 -1.56
N ALA A 131 -8.46 0.98 -2.09
CA ALA A 131 -9.39 -0.12 -1.91
C ALA A 131 -8.83 -1.46 -2.47
N PRO A 132 -9.31 -2.62 -1.99
CA PRO A 132 -8.96 -3.92 -2.55
C PRO A 132 -9.05 -3.97 -4.08
N GLY A 133 -8.03 -4.56 -4.71
CA GLY A 133 -7.91 -4.67 -6.16
C GLY A 133 -7.42 -3.40 -6.88
N GLN A 134 -7.31 -2.27 -6.19
CA GLN A 134 -6.74 -1.04 -6.76
C GLN A 134 -5.23 -0.96 -6.55
N ARG A 135 -4.56 -0.23 -7.45
CA ARG A 135 -3.11 0.02 -7.42
C ARG A 135 -2.78 1.47 -7.74
N ALA A 136 -1.60 1.88 -7.30
CA ALA A 136 -1.04 3.16 -7.68
C ALA A 136 -0.78 3.21 -9.19
N MET A 137 -0.79 4.42 -9.74
CA MET A 137 -0.43 4.66 -11.13
C MET A 137 0.99 4.14 -11.41
N PHE A 138 1.17 3.50 -12.56
CA PHE A 138 2.43 2.85 -12.98
C PHE A 138 2.90 1.68 -12.12
N GLN A 139 2.14 1.26 -11.10
CA GLN A 139 2.47 0.10 -10.31
C GLN A 139 2.10 -1.20 -11.08
N PRO A 140 3.06 -2.08 -11.38
CA PRO A 140 2.77 -3.31 -12.12
C PRO A 140 1.92 -4.28 -11.29
N ASN A 141 1.10 -5.08 -11.98
CA ASN A 141 0.41 -6.20 -11.36
C ASN A 141 1.38 -7.36 -11.14
N ARG A 142 1.95 -7.46 -9.93
CA ARG A 142 2.75 -8.64 -9.56
C ARG A 142 1.81 -9.75 -9.10
N GLN A 143 1.83 -10.87 -9.81
CA GLN A 143 1.25 -12.12 -9.33
C GLN A 143 2.23 -12.76 -8.36
N VAL A 144 1.85 -12.84 -7.08
CA VAL A 144 2.69 -13.41 -6.02
C VAL A 144 2.30 -14.85 -5.70
N ASP A 145 1.07 -15.26 -6.04
CA ASP A 145 0.61 -16.63 -5.82
C ASP A 145 1.50 -17.62 -6.58
N ALA A 146 1.98 -18.65 -5.87
CA ALA A 146 2.78 -19.71 -6.47
C ALA A 146 1.98 -20.61 -7.43
N ILE A 147 0.64 -20.66 -7.29
CA ILE A 147 -0.24 -21.51 -8.09
C ILE A 147 -1.36 -20.66 -8.71
N ASP A 148 -1.48 -20.76 -10.04
CA ASP A 148 -2.52 -20.08 -10.79
C ASP A 148 -3.93 -20.41 -10.25
N PRO A 149 -4.81 -19.40 -10.08
CA PRO A 149 -6.17 -19.63 -9.58
C PRO A 149 -6.99 -20.63 -10.42
N ALA A 150 -6.78 -20.70 -11.74
CA ALA A 150 -7.46 -21.66 -12.59
C ALA A 150 -7.02 -23.10 -12.30
N ILE A 151 -5.74 -23.32 -12.05
CA ILE A 151 -5.18 -24.63 -11.65
C ILE A 151 -5.75 -25.04 -10.28
N ARG A 152 -5.82 -24.10 -9.32
CA ARG A 152 -6.44 -24.36 -8.00
C ARG A 152 -7.92 -24.75 -8.11
N ARG A 153 -8.71 -24.03 -8.92
CA ARG A 153 -10.12 -24.36 -9.16
C ARG A 153 -10.30 -25.75 -9.78
N ALA A 154 -9.44 -26.13 -10.71
CA ALA A 154 -9.46 -27.46 -11.32
C ALA A 154 -9.14 -28.58 -10.29
N HIS A 155 -8.13 -28.37 -9.44
CA HIS A 155 -7.82 -29.32 -8.36
C HIS A 155 -8.99 -29.46 -7.37
N ARG A 156 -9.65 -28.37 -6.99
CA ARG A 156 -10.83 -28.40 -6.10
C ARG A 156 -11.98 -29.20 -6.70
N ALA A 157 -12.27 -28.99 -8.00
CA ALA A 157 -13.33 -29.72 -8.69
C ALA A 157 -13.04 -31.24 -8.77
N ASN A 158 -11.76 -31.62 -8.84
CA ASN A 158 -11.35 -33.03 -8.89
C ASN A 158 -11.28 -33.70 -7.51
N GLN A 159 -11.05 -32.97 -6.43
CA GLN A 159 -11.03 -33.52 -5.06
C GLN A 159 -12.44 -33.74 -4.48
N ASN A 160 -13.45 -33.04 -5.00
CA ASN A 160 -14.85 -33.20 -4.59
C ASN A 160 -15.60 -34.28 -5.39
N ARG A 161 -14.88 -35.15 -6.11
CA ARG A 161 -15.40 -36.23 -6.94
C ARG A 161 -14.96 -37.57 -6.38
#